data_AF-A0A1V6JZE5-F1
#
_entry.id   AF-A0A1V6JZE5-F1
#
_cell.length_a   1.000
_cell.length_b   1.000
_cell.length_c   1.000
_cell.angle_alpha   90.00
_cell.angle_beta   90.00
_cell.angle_gamma   90.00
#
_symmetry.space_group_name_H-M   'P 1'
#
loop_
_entity.id
_entity.type
_entity.pdbx_description
1 polymer ?
#
loop_
_entity_poly.entity_id
_entity_poly.type
_entity_poly.pdbx_seq_one_letter_code
_entity_poly.pdbx_strand_id
1 'polypeptide(L)'
;MKEFLLDAPVTEDFFSYLKNFGTVESLPNVGEGFYKFEKTDWFSIKGMNGDTTVEVRFKKEAMDLTADFVYLLFSSYREGAADLSLLKQREQAIEKRVKERLYGP
;
A
#
# COMPACT_ATOMS: atom_id res chain seq x y z
N MET A 1 -3.39 11.02 -7.81
CA MET A 1 -4.34 10.21 -7.02
C MET A 1 -5.02 9.27 -7.98
N LYS A 2 -5.18 8.00 -7.63
CA LYS A 2 -5.89 7.01 -8.42
C LYS A 2 -6.80 6.21 -7.49
N GLU A 3 -8.06 6.09 -7.86
CA GLU A 3 -9.01 5.21 -7.18
C GLU A 3 -8.90 3.81 -7.79
N PHE A 4 -8.96 2.79 -6.94
CA PHE A 4 -8.95 1.39 -7.34
C PHE A 4 -10.25 0.76 -6.88
N LEU A 5 -10.97 0.17 -7.83
CA LEU A 5 -12.10 -0.72 -7.57
C LEU A 5 -11.57 -2.14 -7.37
N LEU A 6 -11.94 -2.75 -6.25
CA LEU A 6 -11.57 -4.10 -5.86
C LEU A 6 -12.78 -5.02 -6.03
N ASP A 7 -12.56 -6.27 -6.41
CA ASP A 7 -13.67 -7.22 -6.59
C ASP A 7 -14.26 -7.73 -5.26
N ALA A 8 -13.62 -7.41 -4.13
CA ALA A 8 -14.08 -7.73 -2.79
C ALA A 8 -13.77 -6.56 -1.84
N PRO A 9 -14.58 -6.37 -0.78
CA PRO A 9 -14.33 -5.31 0.19
C PRO A 9 -12.96 -5.39 0.86
N VAL A 10 -12.32 -4.26 1.13
CA VAL A 10 -11.19 -4.20 2.06
C VAL A 10 -11.67 -4.45 3.48
N THR A 11 -10.86 -5.16 4.24
CA THR A 11 -11.13 -5.52 5.63
C THR A 11 -10.10 -4.90 6.56
N GLU A 12 -10.36 -4.91 7.87
CA GLU A 12 -9.33 -4.62 8.86
C GLU A 12 -8.09 -5.54 8.72
N ASP A 13 -8.28 -6.79 8.29
CA ASP A 13 -7.18 -7.73 8.02
C ASP A 13 -6.32 -7.28 6.85
N PHE A 14 -6.91 -6.68 5.81
CA PHE A 14 -6.16 -6.08 4.71
C PHE A 14 -5.26 -4.95 5.20
N PHE A 15 -5.80 -4.03 6.02
CA PHE A 15 -4.99 -2.96 6.60
C PHE A 15 -3.96 -3.49 7.58
N SER A 16 -4.27 -4.55 8.33
CA SER A 16 -3.28 -5.23 9.19
C SER A 16 -2.18 -5.90 8.38
N TYR A 17 -2.49 -6.46 7.22
CA TYR A 17 -1.50 -6.97 6.26
C TYR A 17 -0.57 -5.86 5.77
N LEU A 18 -1.10 -4.67 5.46
CA LEU A 18 -0.28 -3.53 5.01
C LEU A 18 0.74 -3.06 6.05
N LYS A 19 0.50 -3.27 7.36
CA LYS A 19 1.48 -2.97 8.43
C LYS A 19 2.82 -3.67 8.24
N ASN A 20 2.86 -4.75 7.47
CA ASN A 20 4.11 -5.40 7.13
C ASN A 20 5.02 -4.49 6.30
N PHE A 21 4.49 -3.53 5.53
CA PHE A 21 5.26 -2.75 4.55
C PHE A 21 5.40 -1.27 4.91
N GLY A 22 4.67 -0.78 5.90
CA GLY A 22 4.64 0.63 6.26
C GLY A 22 3.76 0.90 7.47
N THR A 23 3.38 2.15 7.65
CA THR A 23 2.60 2.57 8.82
C THR A 23 1.12 2.55 8.49
N VAL A 24 0.30 2.00 9.39
CA VAL A 24 -1.17 2.03 9.28
C VAL A 24 -1.76 2.70 10.50
N GLU A 25 -2.63 3.67 10.26
CA GLU A 25 -3.36 4.41 11.26
C GLU A 25 -4.86 4.22 11.03
N SER A 26 -5.61 3.93 12.10
CA SER A 26 -7.06 4.10 12.10
C SER A 26 -7.39 5.54 12.50
N LEU A 27 -8.31 6.18 11.78
CA LEU A 27 -8.71 7.57 12.04
C LEU A 27 -10.20 7.61 12.40
N PRO A 28 -10.57 7.23 13.64
CA PRO A 28 -11.99 7.13 14.04
C PRO A 28 -12.72 8.47 13.95
N ASN A 29 -12.01 9.60 14.08
CA ASN A 29 -12.57 10.94 13.96
C ASN A 29 -12.93 11.35 12.52
N VAL A 30 -12.48 10.59 11.51
CA VAL A 30 -12.82 10.78 10.08
C VAL A 30 -14.03 9.91 9.71
N GLY A 31 -14.12 8.72 10.31
CA GLY A 31 -15.22 7.79 10.17
C GLY A 31 -14.85 6.47 10.84
N GLU A 32 -15.82 5.82 11.48
CA GLU A 32 -15.61 4.49 12.06
C GLU A 32 -15.22 3.51 10.94
N GLY A 33 -14.08 2.83 11.10
CA GLY A 33 -13.54 1.92 10.08
C GLY A 33 -12.68 2.59 9.00
N PHE A 34 -12.33 3.87 9.12
CA PHE A 34 -11.40 4.52 8.19
C PHE A 34 -9.94 4.20 8.54
N TYR A 35 -9.19 3.73 7.55
CA TYR A 35 -7.77 3.43 7.69
C TYR A 35 -6.92 4.22 6.67
N LYS A 36 -5.72 4.59 7.10
CA LYS A 36 -4.68 5.19 6.26
C LYS A 36 -3.40 4.36 6.39
N PHE A 37 -2.89 3.88 5.27
CA PHE A 37 -1.55 3.34 5.14
C PHE A 37 -0.62 4.40 4.53
N GLU A 38 0.63 4.46 5.00
CA GLU A 38 1.70 5.29 4.47
C GLU A 38 2.98 4.47 4.28
N LYS A 39 3.51 4.48 3.05
CA LYS A 39 4.91 4.13 2.76
C LYS A 39 5.62 5.40 2.33
N THR A 40 6.47 5.91 3.22
CA THR A 40 7.24 7.15 3.01
C THR A 40 7.91 7.14 1.64
N ASP A 41 7.83 8.27 0.94
CA ASP A 41 8.39 8.52 -0.39
C ASP A 41 7.79 7.72 -1.56
N TRP A 42 6.86 6.81 -1.30
CA TRP A 42 6.28 5.94 -2.32
C TRP A 42 4.83 6.30 -2.61
N PHE A 43 3.95 5.96 -1.68
CA PHE A 43 2.51 6.15 -1.80
C PHE A 43 1.79 6.00 -0.46
N SER A 44 0.56 6.49 -0.40
CA SER A 44 -0.40 6.20 0.67
C SER A 44 -1.64 5.53 0.10
N ILE A 45 -2.29 4.72 0.94
CA ILE A 45 -3.55 4.03 0.64
C ILE A 45 -4.56 4.43 1.71
N LYS A 46 -5.75 4.83 1.30
CA LYS A 46 -6.88 5.14 2.20
C LYS A 46 -8.08 4.32 1.79
N GLY A 47 -8.81 3.84 2.77
CA GLY A 47 -10.07 3.14 2.52
C GLY A 47 -10.88 2.98 3.79
N MET A 48 -12.13 2.57 3.60
CA MET A 48 -13.07 2.26 4.66
C MET A 48 -13.21 0.74 4.75
N ASN A 49 -13.17 0.19 5.96
CA ASN A 49 -13.51 -1.21 6.19
C ASN A 49 -14.91 -1.52 5.66
N GLY A 50 -15.03 -2.54 4.80
CA GLY A 50 -16.28 -2.90 4.14
C GLY A 50 -16.50 -2.25 2.77
N ASP A 51 -15.68 -1.29 2.35
CA ASP A 51 -15.77 -0.69 1.01
C ASP A 51 -15.00 -1.51 -0.02
N THR A 52 -15.45 -1.44 -1.28
CA THR A 52 -14.78 -2.05 -2.44
C THR A 52 -13.82 -1.10 -3.14
N THR A 53 -13.59 0.09 -2.59
CA THR A 53 -12.72 1.09 -3.19
C THR A 53 -11.62 1.50 -2.22
N VAL A 54 -10.44 1.78 -2.78
CA VAL A 54 -9.35 2.44 -2.05
C VAL A 54 -8.78 3.58 -2.88
N GLU A 55 -8.46 4.68 -2.20
CA GLU A 55 -7.71 5.79 -2.78
C GLU A 55 -6.22 5.52 -2.62
N VAL A 56 -5.48 5.51 -3.73
CA VAL A 56 -4.02 5.45 -3.71
C VAL A 56 -3.42 6.77 -4.20
N ARG A 57 -2.53 7.33 -3.40
CA ARG A 57 -1.80 8.55 -3.73
C ARG A 57 -0.32 8.26 -3.85
N PHE A 58 0.18 8.24 -5.08
CA PHE A 58 1.60 8.11 -5.39
C PHE A 58 2.36 9.42 -5.21
N LYS A 59 3.61 9.30 -4.75
CA LYS A 59 4.63 10.35 -4.86
C LYS A 59 5.09 10.42 -6.31
N LYS A 60 5.01 11.62 -6.90
CA LYS A 60 5.19 11.82 -8.36
C LYS A 60 6.55 11.28 -8.84
N GLU A 61 7.58 11.49 -8.04
CA GLU A 61 8.97 11.16 -8.29
C GLU A 61 9.27 9.65 -8.24
N ALA A 62 8.42 8.88 -7.55
CA ALA A 62 8.59 7.44 -7.34
C ALA A 62 7.50 6.59 -8.01
N MET A 63 6.51 7.20 -8.67
CA MET A 63 5.32 6.50 -9.17
C MET A 63 5.65 5.36 -10.15
N ASP A 64 6.54 5.60 -11.12
CA ASP A 64 6.98 4.59 -12.11
C ASP A 64 7.74 3.41 -11.47
N LEU A 65 8.31 3.59 -10.28
CA LEU A 65 9.00 2.52 -9.55
C LEU A 65 8.08 1.72 -8.63
N THR A 66 6.98 2.33 -8.20
CA THR A 66 6.19 1.85 -7.05
C THR A 66 4.76 1.46 -7.40
N ALA A 67 4.23 1.88 -8.54
CA ALA A 67 2.88 1.56 -8.98
C ALA A 67 2.63 0.04 -9.05
N ASP A 68 3.56 -0.72 -9.61
CA ASP A 68 3.46 -2.18 -9.72
C ASP A 68 3.45 -2.88 -8.36
N PHE A 69 4.10 -2.29 -7.36
CA PHE A 69 4.09 -2.83 -6.01
C PHE A 69 2.70 -2.73 -5.36
N VAL A 70 1.89 -1.71 -5.68
CA VAL A 70 0.51 -1.62 -5.20
C VAL A 70 -0.34 -2.77 -5.71
N TYR A 71 -0.28 -3.06 -7.01
CA TYR A 71 -1.02 -4.20 -7.58
C TYR A 71 -0.57 -5.52 -6.95
N LEU A 72 0.73 -5.66 -6.71
CA LEU A 72 1.28 -6.83 -6.04
C LEU A 72 0.75 -7.00 -4.61
N LEU A 73 0.64 -5.92 -3.84
CA LEU A 73 0.06 -5.98 -2.48
C LEU A 73 -1.40 -6.44 -2.52
N PHE A 74 -2.18 -5.92 -3.47
CA PHE A 74 -3.60 -6.28 -3.60
C PHE A 74 -3.80 -7.73 -4.03
N SER A 75 -3.06 -8.19 -5.04
CA SER A 75 -3.17 -9.59 -5.51
C SER A 75 -2.68 -10.58 -4.46
N SER A 76 -1.55 -10.28 -3.82
CA SER A 76 -0.92 -11.16 -2.82
C SER A 76 -1.77 -11.36 -1.57
N TYR A 77 -2.48 -10.32 -1.13
CA TYR A 77 -3.41 -10.45 -0.01
C TYR A 77 -4.57 -11.40 -0.37
N ARG A 78 -5.11 -11.27 -1.58
CA ARG A 78 -6.28 -12.03 -2.02
C ARG A 78 -5.99 -13.50 -2.33
N GLU A 79 -4.82 -13.79 -2.89
CA GLU A 79 -4.42 -15.17 -3.25
C GLU A 79 -4.10 -16.03 -2.02
N GLY A 80 -4.05 -15.43 -0.82
CA GLY A 80 -3.77 -16.14 0.42
C GLY A 80 -2.28 -16.33 0.61
N ALA A 81 -1.69 -15.50 1.48
CA ALA A 81 -0.30 -15.56 1.93
C ALA A 81 0.72 -15.84 0.81
N ALA A 82 0.82 -14.95 -0.17
CA ALA A 82 2.07 -14.87 -0.93
C ALA A 82 3.22 -14.75 0.09
N ASP A 83 4.31 -15.47 -0.15
CA ASP A 83 5.45 -15.51 0.77
C ASP A 83 5.89 -14.07 1.10
N LEU A 84 5.64 -13.65 2.35
CA LEU A 84 5.97 -12.32 2.84
C LEU A 84 7.46 -12.03 2.62
N SER A 85 8.30 -13.06 2.66
CA SER A 85 9.74 -12.96 2.41
C SER A 85 10.03 -12.47 0.98
N LEU A 86 9.31 -12.99 -0.02
CA LEU A 86 9.45 -12.57 -1.42
C LEU A 86 8.96 -11.14 -1.62
N LEU A 87 7.84 -10.78 -0.98
CA LEU A 87 7.33 -9.40 -1.02
C LEU A 87 8.30 -8.42 -0.37
N LYS A 88 8.93 -8.81 0.73
CA LYS A 88 9.97 -8.02 1.41
C LYS A 88 11.22 -7.84 0.56
N GLN A 89 11.66 -8.86 -0.16
CA GLN A 89 12.79 -8.72 -1.09
C GLN A 89 12.48 -7.73 -2.22
N ARG A 90 11.27 -7.80 -2.78
CA ARG A 90 10.82 -6.85 -3.81
C ARG A 90 10.72 -5.42 -3.25
N GLU A 91 10.18 -5.27 -2.05
CA GLU A 91 10.12 -3.98 -1.35
C GLU A 91 11.53 -3.36 -1.22
N GLN A 92 12.50 -4.12 -0.72
CA GLN A 92 13.87 -3.63 -0.52
C GLN A 92 14.56 -3.23 -1.83
N ALA A 93 14.35 -4.01 -2.90
CA ALA A 93 14.92 -3.70 -4.22
C ALA A 93 14.35 -2.40 -4.79
N ILE A 94 13.05 -2.16 -4.63
CA ILE A 94 12.41 -0.91 -5.04
C ILE A 94 12.86 0.23 -4.12
N GLU A 95 12.99 -0.01 -2.81
CA GLU A 95 13.38 1.00 -1.83
C GLU A 95 14.75 1.59 -2.14
N LYS A 96 15.72 0.74 -2.50
CA LYS A 96 17.03 1.18 -2.94
C LYS A 96 16.92 2.14 -4.12
N ARG A 97 16.15 1.78 -5.14
CA ARG A 97 15.97 2.59 -6.37
C ARG A 97 15.25 3.91 -6.08
N VAL A 98 14.27 3.91 -5.18
CA VAL A 98 13.56 5.13 -4.76
C VAL A 98 14.50 6.06 -3.99
N LYS A 99 15.30 5.53 -3.05
CA LYS A 99 16.26 6.33 -2.28
C LYS A 99 17.34 6.93 -3.19
N GLU A 100 17.92 6.13 -4.08
CA GLU A 100 18.92 6.60 -5.05
C GLU A 100 18.35 7.74 -5.92
N ARG A 101 17.08 7.63 -6.34
CA ARG A 101 16.43 8.66 -7.14
C ARG A 101 16.17 9.95 -6.38
N LEU A 102 15.72 9.86 -5.13
CA LEU A 102 15.29 11.02 -4.35
C LEU A 102 16.45 11.74 -3.65
N TYR A 103 17.47 10.98 -3.25
CA TYR A 103 18.54 11.47 -2.37
C TYR A 103 19.93 11.31 -2.96
N GLY A 104 20.06 10.64 -4.11
CA GLY A 104 21.35 10.30 -4.70
C GLY A 104 21.91 8.96 -4.18
N PRO A 105 23.03 8.49 -4.77
CA PRO A 105 23.70 7.26 -4.38
C PRO A 105 24.36 7.31 -2.99
#